data_AF-A0A539DPW5-F1
#
_entry.id   AF-A0A539DPW5-F1
#
_cell.length_a   1.000
_cell.length_b   1.000
_cell.length_c   1.000
_cell.angle_alpha   90.00
_cell.angle_beta   90.00
_cell.angle_gamma   90.00
#
_symmetry.space_group_name_H-M   'P 1'
#
loop_
_entity.id
_entity.type
_entity.pdbx_description
1 polymer ?
#
loop_
_entity_poly.entity_id
_entity_poly.type
_entity_poly.pdbx_seq_one_letter_code
_entity_poly.pdbx_strand_id
1 'polypeptide(L)'
;MRRGVLYGGFFLPLRSFTWQFTPGSLLRGRVAYDVTFNNSDAWAKGNLGVTLGGTLVLSALKGQFAAHELQSYLPRSPARIEGTVLLTLEAAHYVPAEKRVETVMGEVVWKNAAITVIDRATLGNFKMVLTTTETGINAVIKEDGKGPLQAEGTGLLKTDRSYQFNGVVRVTDNARNDLVQGLRFIGQPDGQGGVKLSYTGKW
;
A
#
# COMPACT_ATOMS: atom_id res chain seq x y z
N MET A 1 -24.75 -20.31 -11.65
CA MET A 1 -23.32 -19.93 -11.72
C MET A 1 -23.11 -19.14 -13.02
N ARG A 2 -23.24 -17.81 -13.01
CA ARG A 2 -23.13 -17.00 -14.25
C ARG A 2 -21.69 -16.51 -14.40
N ARG A 3 -20.97 -17.06 -15.37
CA ARG A 3 -19.70 -16.53 -15.88
C ARG A 3 -20.04 -15.40 -16.85
N GLY A 4 -19.78 -14.15 -16.48
CA GLY A 4 -19.91 -13.02 -17.40
C GLY A 4 -18.61 -12.82 -18.16
N VAL A 5 -18.54 -13.27 -19.41
CA VAL A 5 -17.56 -12.80 -20.39
C VAL A 5 -18.16 -11.54 -21.02
N LEU A 6 -17.49 -10.40 -20.88
CA LEU A 6 -17.93 -9.15 -21.53
C LEU A 6 -17.88 -9.33 -23.05
N TYR A 7 -19.05 -9.30 -23.70
CA TYR A 7 -19.18 -9.07 -25.13
C TYR A 7 -19.29 -7.56 -25.36
N GLY A 8 -18.32 -6.99 -26.07
CA GLY A 8 -18.27 -5.57 -26.42
C GLY A 8 -16.82 -5.18 -26.70
N GLY A 9 -16.45 -5.12 -27.97
CA GLY A 9 -15.06 -5.20 -28.44
C GLY A 9 -14.11 -4.17 -27.86
N PHE A 10 -13.11 -4.67 -27.12
CA PHE A 10 -11.70 -4.24 -27.11
C PHE A 10 -10.92 -5.36 -26.42
N PHE A 11 -10.09 -6.10 -27.17
CA PHE A 11 -9.30 -7.21 -26.64
C PHE A 11 -8.11 -6.67 -25.82
N LEU A 12 -8.22 -6.71 -24.49
CA LEU A 12 -7.06 -6.85 -23.60
C LEU A 12 -7.19 -8.21 -22.92
N PRO A 13 -6.20 -9.12 -23.01
CA PRO A 13 -6.29 -10.45 -22.40
C PRO A 13 -6.11 -10.35 -20.87
N LEU A 14 -7.16 -9.94 -20.15
CA LEU A 14 -7.25 -10.08 -18.70
C LEU A 14 -7.54 -11.55 -18.39
N ARG A 15 -6.50 -12.37 -18.20
CA ARG A 15 -6.55 -13.84 -18.11
C ARG A 15 -7.51 -14.42 -17.06
N SER A 16 -7.90 -13.68 -16.02
CA SER A 16 -8.96 -14.13 -15.09
C SER A 16 -9.44 -13.01 -14.17
N PHE A 17 -10.46 -12.27 -14.60
CA PHE A 17 -11.27 -11.44 -13.72
C PHE A 17 -12.62 -12.13 -13.48
N THR A 18 -12.91 -12.48 -12.23
CA THR A 18 -14.19 -13.08 -11.83
C THR A 18 -14.88 -12.17 -10.84
N TRP A 19 -16.15 -11.87 -11.09
CA TRP A 19 -16.99 -11.11 -10.18
C TRP A 19 -18.30 -11.86 -9.91
N GLN A 20 -18.77 -11.83 -8.67
CA GLN A 20 -20.02 -12.45 -8.26
C GLN A 20 -20.82 -11.46 -7.42
N PHE A 21 -22.07 -11.20 -7.82
CA PHE A 21 -22.98 -10.37 -7.05
C PHE A 21 -23.39 -11.06 -5.75
N THR A 22 -23.56 -10.28 -4.67
CA THR A 22 -23.90 -10.77 -3.33
C THR A 22 -25.29 -10.26 -2.90
N PRO A 23 -26.41 -10.92 -3.26
CA PRO A 23 -27.77 -10.39 -3.05
C PRO A 23 -28.13 -10.01 -1.60
N GLY A 24 -27.60 -10.74 -0.62
CA GLY A 24 -27.81 -10.45 0.81
C GLY A 24 -27.21 -9.12 1.28
N SER A 25 -26.41 -8.45 0.45
CA SER A 25 -25.92 -7.10 0.74
C SER A 25 -27.03 -6.05 0.64
N LEU A 26 -28.07 -6.29 -0.17
CA LEU A 26 -29.18 -5.34 -0.35
C LEU A 26 -29.96 -5.10 0.94
N LEU A 27 -30.13 -6.13 1.76
CA LEU A 27 -30.74 -6.03 3.09
C LEU A 27 -29.95 -5.12 4.04
N ARG A 28 -28.66 -4.89 3.74
CA ARG A 28 -27.77 -3.95 4.46
C ARG A 28 -27.65 -2.61 3.74
N GLY A 29 -28.54 -2.30 2.80
CA GLY A 29 -28.56 -1.02 2.07
C GLY A 29 -27.35 -0.81 1.17
N ARG A 30 -26.75 -1.87 0.62
CA ARG A 30 -25.58 -1.77 -0.26
C ARG A 30 -25.61 -2.79 -1.40
N VAL A 31 -25.02 -2.42 -2.53
CA VAL A 31 -24.77 -3.33 -3.66
C VAL A 31 -23.34 -3.82 -3.53
N ALA A 32 -23.11 -5.13 -3.42
CA ALA A 32 -21.78 -5.70 -3.24
C ALA A 32 -21.46 -6.81 -4.24
N TYR A 33 -20.17 -6.95 -4.53
CA TYR A 33 -19.58 -7.91 -5.43
C TYR A 33 -18.34 -8.54 -4.80
N ASP A 34 -18.26 -9.85 -4.84
CA ASP A 34 -17.02 -10.59 -4.63
C ASP A 34 -16.18 -10.50 -5.90
N VAL A 35 -14.97 -9.96 -5.80
CA VAL A 35 -14.07 -9.74 -6.93
C VAL A 35 -12.80 -10.55 -6.72
N THR A 36 -12.42 -11.30 -7.75
CA THR A 36 -11.13 -11.98 -7.84
C THR A 36 -10.45 -11.58 -9.13
N PHE A 37 -9.23 -11.10 -9.01
CA PHE A 37 -8.33 -10.74 -10.09
C PHE A 37 -7.08 -11.59 -9.98
N ASN A 38 -6.64 -12.16 -11.10
CA ASN A 38 -5.39 -12.89 -11.17
C ASN A 38 -4.71 -12.66 -12.52
N ASN A 39 -3.46 -12.22 -12.46
CA ASN A 39 -2.53 -11.98 -13.56
C ASN A 39 -1.17 -12.58 -13.16
N SER A 40 -0.23 -12.73 -14.11
CA SER A 40 1.07 -13.39 -13.89
C SER A 40 1.79 -12.94 -12.63
N ASP A 41 1.81 -11.62 -12.38
CA ASP A 41 2.60 -10.99 -11.31
C ASP A 41 1.75 -10.28 -10.26
N ALA A 42 0.42 -10.39 -10.36
CA ALA A 42 -0.50 -9.73 -9.45
C ALA A 42 -1.80 -10.51 -9.28
N TRP A 43 -2.26 -10.65 -8.03
CA TRP A 43 -3.57 -11.21 -7.71
C TRP A 43 -4.25 -10.40 -6.62
N ALA A 44 -5.58 -10.34 -6.64
CA ALA A 44 -6.36 -9.73 -5.58
C ALA A 44 -7.69 -10.47 -5.43
N LYS A 45 -8.18 -10.58 -4.21
CA LYS A 45 -9.51 -11.10 -3.90
C LYS A 45 -10.13 -10.26 -2.78
N GLY A 46 -11.40 -9.90 -2.89
CA GLY A 46 -12.05 -9.10 -1.87
C GLY A 46 -13.50 -8.80 -2.18
N ASN A 47 -14.16 -8.15 -1.24
CA ASN A 47 -15.54 -7.69 -1.38
C ASN A 47 -15.52 -6.19 -1.67
N LEU A 48 -16.10 -5.81 -2.80
CA LEU A 48 -16.31 -4.41 -3.20
C LEU A 48 -17.79 -4.10 -3.17
N GLY A 49 -18.20 -3.03 -2.51
CA GLY A 49 -19.59 -2.60 -2.50
C GLY A 49 -19.75 -1.10 -2.53
N VAL A 50 -20.97 -0.67 -2.82
CA VAL A 50 -21.39 0.73 -2.84
C VAL A 50 -22.66 0.85 -1.99
N THR A 51 -22.66 1.77 -1.02
CA THR A 51 -23.84 2.08 -0.22
C THR A 51 -24.81 2.98 -0.99
N LEU A 52 -26.06 3.08 -0.54
CA LEU A 52 -27.02 4.04 -1.11
C LEU A 52 -26.53 5.50 -1.07
N GLY A 53 -25.66 5.84 -0.10
CA GLY A 53 -25.01 7.16 0.00
C GLY A 53 -23.81 7.36 -0.92
N GLY A 54 -23.46 6.37 -1.76
CA GLY A 54 -22.34 6.45 -2.70
C GLY A 54 -20.97 6.13 -2.09
N THR A 55 -20.91 5.71 -0.82
CA THR A 55 -19.66 5.28 -0.18
C THR A 55 -19.19 3.96 -0.77
N LEU A 56 -17.95 3.91 -1.24
CA LEU A 56 -17.28 2.68 -1.63
C LEU A 56 -16.79 1.94 -0.39
N VAL A 57 -17.17 0.67 -0.27
CA VAL A 57 -16.83 -0.20 0.84
C VAL A 57 -16.00 -1.36 0.31
N LEU A 58 -14.76 -1.45 0.77
CA LEU A 58 -13.87 -2.57 0.54
C LEU A 58 -13.78 -3.38 1.82
N SER A 59 -13.88 -4.71 1.72
CA SER A 59 -13.72 -5.59 2.88
C SER A 59 -13.09 -6.92 2.51
N ALA A 60 -12.40 -7.53 3.48
CA ALA A 60 -11.70 -8.81 3.31
C ALA A 60 -10.82 -8.86 2.05
N LEU A 61 -10.21 -7.73 1.69
CA LEU A 61 -9.37 -7.60 0.51
C LEU A 61 -7.99 -8.16 0.83
N LYS A 62 -7.55 -9.14 0.04
CA LYS A 62 -6.19 -9.66 0.06
C LYS A 62 -5.63 -9.57 -1.34
N GLY A 63 -4.39 -9.12 -1.48
CA GLY A 63 -3.77 -9.07 -2.78
C GLY A 63 -2.26 -9.04 -2.71
N GLN A 64 -1.67 -9.25 -3.87
CA GLN A 64 -0.26 -9.18 -4.13
C GLN A 64 -0.04 -8.48 -5.45
N PHE A 65 0.95 -7.60 -5.51
CA PHE A 65 1.39 -6.96 -6.75
C PHE A 65 2.88 -6.63 -6.64
N ALA A 66 3.52 -6.44 -7.78
CA ALA A 66 4.90 -5.99 -7.83
C ALA A 66 5.02 -4.51 -7.41
N ALA A 67 6.03 -4.17 -6.62
CA ALA A 67 6.16 -2.82 -6.07
C ALA A 67 6.35 -1.73 -7.14
N HIS A 68 6.87 -2.10 -8.32
CA HIS A 68 7.06 -1.16 -9.43
C HIS A 68 5.73 -0.62 -9.99
N GLU A 69 4.62 -1.33 -9.80
CA GLU A 69 3.28 -0.86 -10.19
C GLU A 69 2.89 0.42 -9.42
N LEU A 70 3.43 0.60 -8.20
CA LEU A 70 3.21 1.80 -7.41
C LEU A 70 3.98 3.03 -7.89
N GLN A 71 4.94 2.86 -8.81
CA GLN A 71 5.81 3.95 -9.24
C GLN A 71 5.05 5.04 -10.00
N SER A 72 3.94 4.70 -10.65
CA SER A 72 3.02 5.66 -11.29
C SER A 72 2.44 6.68 -10.30
N TYR A 73 2.33 6.32 -9.01
CA TYR A 73 1.86 7.20 -7.93
C TYR A 73 3.00 8.01 -7.29
N LEU A 74 4.26 7.79 -7.69
CA LEU A 74 5.45 8.49 -7.18
C LEU A 74 6.22 9.20 -8.31
N PRO A 75 5.57 10.08 -9.11
CA PRO A 75 6.13 10.59 -10.37
C PRO A 75 7.38 11.47 -10.21
N ARG A 76 7.70 11.93 -9.00
CA ARG A 76 8.87 12.77 -8.71
C ARG A 76 10.08 12.01 -8.16
N SER A 77 9.98 10.69 -7.99
CA SER A 77 11.11 9.88 -7.49
C SER A 77 11.92 9.33 -8.66
N PRO A 78 13.22 9.65 -8.78
CA PRO A 78 14.10 9.02 -9.76
C PRO A 78 14.39 7.55 -9.42
N ALA A 79 13.99 7.10 -8.23
CA ALA A 79 14.27 5.77 -7.72
C ALA A 79 13.19 4.77 -8.19
N ARG A 80 13.61 3.67 -8.83
CA ARG A 80 12.76 2.53 -9.13
C ARG A 80 12.55 1.68 -7.89
N ILE A 81 11.29 1.34 -7.61
CA ILE A 81 10.90 0.52 -6.46
C ILE A 81 10.69 -0.91 -6.92
N GLU A 82 11.31 -1.85 -6.21
CA GLU A 82 11.29 -3.27 -6.53
C GLU A 82 10.84 -4.11 -5.33
N GLY A 83 10.51 -5.38 -5.59
CA GLY A 83 9.99 -6.31 -4.59
C GLY A 83 8.49 -6.57 -4.77
N THR A 84 7.89 -7.18 -3.75
CA THR A 84 6.49 -7.63 -3.79
C THR A 84 5.72 -6.99 -2.65
N VAL A 85 4.57 -6.41 -2.96
CA VAL A 85 3.66 -5.82 -1.96
C VAL A 85 2.52 -6.80 -1.72
N LEU A 86 2.33 -7.18 -0.46
CA LEU A 86 1.20 -7.97 0.02
C LEU A 86 0.26 -7.03 0.76
N LEU A 87 -0.98 -6.91 0.30
CA LEU A 87 -2.02 -6.10 0.89
C LEU A 87 -3.03 -7.01 1.59
N THR A 88 -3.31 -6.75 2.87
CA THR A 88 -4.42 -7.36 3.61
C THR A 88 -5.24 -6.25 4.23
N LEU A 89 -6.45 -6.04 3.75
CA LEU A 89 -7.34 -4.98 4.19
C LEU A 89 -8.63 -5.59 4.70
N GLU A 90 -8.92 -5.34 5.98
CA GLU A 90 -10.11 -5.85 6.65
C GLU A 90 -11.32 -5.01 6.26
N ALA A 91 -11.17 -3.68 6.30
CA ALA A 91 -12.19 -2.71 5.93
C ALA A 91 -11.55 -1.44 5.37
N ALA A 92 -12.11 -0.90 4.29
CA ALA A 92 -11.91 0.50 3.93
C ALA A 92 -13.18 1.14 3.37
N HIS A 93 -13.46 2.37 3.80
CA HIS A 93 -14.57 3.18 3.34
C HIS A 93 -14.03 4.44 2.66
N TYR A 94 -14.39 4.63 1.41
CA TYR A 94 -14.03 5.82 0.63
C TYR A 94 -15.28 6.53 0.16
N VAL A 95 -15.36 7.84 0.40
CA VAL A 95 -16.46 8.70 -0.01
C VAL A 95 -16.01 9.50 -1.24
N PRO A 96 -16.41 9.11 -2.46
CA PRO A 96 -15.95 9.75 -3.69
C PRO A 96 -16.35 11.22 -3.80
N ALA A 97 -17.52 11.58 -3.30
CA ALA A 97 -18.04 12.96 -3.31
C ALA A 97 -17.12 13.93 -2.57
N GLU A 98 -16.52 13.48 -1.46
CA GLU A 98 -15.61 14.27 -0.63
C GLU A 98 -14.14 14.02 -0.97
N LYS A 99 -13.85 13.05 -1.84
CA LYS A 99 -12.50 12.51 -2.07
C LYS A 99 -11.80 12.19 -0.75
N ARG A 100 -12.49 11.48 0.15
CA ARG A 100 -12.01 11.21 1.51
C ARG A 100 -12.07 9.73 1.83
N VAL A 101 -11.01 9.22 2.46
CA VAL A 101 -11.02 7.89 3.09
C VAL A 101 -11.53 8.07 4.52
N GLU A 102 -12.69 7.49 4.84
CA GLU A 102 -13.30 7.56 6.16
C GLU A 102 -12.74 6.53 7.12
N THR A 103 -12.52 5.32 6.62
CA THR A 103 -12.05 4.20 7.43
C THR A 103 -11.07 3.38 6.63
N VAL A 104 -10.00 2.93 7.27
CA VAL A 104 -9.07 1.94 6.74
C VAL A 104 -8.54 1.13 7.91
N MET A 105 -8.56 -0.19 7.76
CA MET A 105 -7.98 -1.11 8.73
C MET A 105 -7.34 -2.26 7.98
N GLY A 106 -6.05 -2.46 8.18
CA GLY A 106 -5.32 -3.53 7.51
C GLY A 106 -3.81 -3.37 7.59
N GLU A 107 -3.13 -4.17 6.79
CA GLU A 107 -1.70 -4.32 6.75
C GLU A 107 -1.19 -4.34 5.31
N VAL A 108 -0.02 -3.74 5.11
CA VAL A 108 0.75 -3.79 3.88
C VAL A 108 2.13 -4.34 4.21
N VAL A 109 2.55 -5.40 3.55
CA VAL A 109 3.89 -5.97 3.70
C VAL A 109 4.65 -5.82 2.40
N TRP A 110 5.79 -5.13 2.44
CA TRP A 110 6.71 -5.03 1.32
C TRP A 110 7.83 -6.05 1.50
N LYS A 111 7.76 -7.14 0.73
CA LYS A 111 8.73 -8.24 0.71
C LYS A 111 9.84 -8.00 -0.31
N ASN A 112 11.06 -8.38 0.06
CA ASN A 112 12.26 -8.23 -0.78
C ASN A 112 12.39 -6.81 -1.34
N ALA A 113 12.11 -5.83 -0.47
CA ALA A 113 12.15 -4.42 -0.78
C ALA A 113 13.53 -4.05 -1.32
N ALA A 114 13.55 -3.42 -2.48
CA ALA A 114 14.76 -2.89 -3.09
C ALA A 114 14.45 -1.58 -3.80
N ILE A 115 15.45 -0.72 -3.87
CA ILE A 115 15.40 0.54 -4.59
C ILE A 115 16.59 0.61 -5.53
N THR A 116 16.36 1.06 -6.76
CA THR A 116 17.40 1.25 -7.77
C THR A 116 17.39 2.70 -8.24
N VAL A 117 18.49 3.42 -8.01
CA VAL A 117 18.70 4.80 -8.52
C VAL A 117 19.81 4.79 -9.57
N ILE A 118 21.00 4.35 -9.14
CA ILE A 118 22.14 4.04 -10.00
C ILE A 118 22.40 2.54 -9.87
N ASP A 119 22.72 2.11 -8.64
CA ASP A 119 22.84 0.71 -8.27
C ASP A 119 21.62 0.23 -7.49
N ARG A 120 21.38 -1.09 -7.55
CA ARG A 120 20.31 -1.74 -6.80
C ARG A 120 20.69 -1.92 -5.34
N ALA A 121 19.96 -1.27 -4.45
CA ALA A 121 20.08 -1.41 -3.00
C ALA A 121 18.94 -2.29 -2.45
N THR A 122 19.28 -3.45 -1.90
CA THR A 122 18.31 -4.31 -1.20
C THR A 122 18.13 -3.85 0.24
N LEU A 123 16.87 -3.60 0.63
CA LEU A 123 16.47 -3.00 1.91
C LEU A 123 15.96 -4.04 2.92
N GLY A 124 15.34 -5.13 2.46
CA GLY A 124 14.80 -6.19 3.34
C GLY A 124 13.29 -6.31 3.25
N ASN A 125 12.61 -6.47 4.39
CA ASN A 125 11.16 -6.62 4.45
C ASN A 125 10.56 -5.62 5.42
N PHE A 126 9.45 -5.01 5.05
CA PHE A 126 8.77 -4.01 5.89
C PHE A 126 7.29 -4.31 6.01
N LYS A 127 6.70 -3.95 7.16
CA LYS A 127 5.27 -4.04 7.43
C LYS A 127 4.75 -2.69 7.85
N MET A 128 3.66 -2.29 7.24
CA MET A 128 2.88 -1.10 7.58
C MET A 128 1.51 -1.55 8.06
N VAL A 129 1.13 -1.14 9.27
CA VAL A 129 -0.23 -1.33 9.81
C VAL A 129 -0.98 -0.02 9.67
N LEU A 130 -2.20 -0.09 9.12
CA LEU A 130 -3.09 1.04 8.88
C LEU A 130 -4.28 0.96 9.84
N THR A 131 -4.58 2.07 10.50
CA THR A 131 -5.71 2.16 11.44
C THR A 131 -6.30 3.55 11.40
N THR A 132 -7.61 3.64 11.23
CA THR A 132 -8.35 4.90 11.41
C THR A 132 -8.50 5.24 12.88
N THR A 133 -8.22 6.50 13.21
CA THR A 133 -8.43 7.13 14.50
C THR A 133 -9.31 8.37 14.34
N GLU A 134 -9.66 9.03 15.45
CA GLU A 134 -10.42 10.28 15.42
C GLU A 134 -9.71 11.40 14.65
N THR A 135 -8.38 11.37 14.56
CA THR A 135 -7.56 12.41 13.93
C THR A 135 -7.24 12.12 12.46
N GLY A 136 -7.58 10.94 11.96
CA GLY A 136 -7.34 10.53 10.57
C GLY A 136 -6.90 9.08 10.46
N ILE A 137 -6.01 8.80 9.50
CA ILE A 137 -5.49 7.46 9.23
C ILE A 137 -4.06 7.41 9.75
N ASN A 138 -3.83 6.59 10.78
CA ASN A 138 -2.51 6.28 11.28
C ASN A 138 -1.89 5.12 10.49
N ALA A 139 -0.61 5.26 10.20
CA ALA A 139 0.24 4.21 9.65
C ALA A 139 1.41 3.96 10.60
N VAL A 140 1.69 2.71 10.93
CA VAL A 140 2.88 2.32 11.71
C VAL A 140 3.73 1.40 10.86
N ILE A 141 4.96 1.80 10.59
CA ILE A 141 5.92 1.07 9.76
C ILE A 141 7.00 0.48 10.65
N LYS A 142 7.33 -0.79 10.40
CA LYS A 142 8.42 -1.51 11.05
C LYS A 142 9.06 -2.51 10.11
N GLU A 143 10.25 -2.96 10.47
CA GLU A 143 10.89 -4.13 9.84
C GLU A 143 10.04 -5.40 10.06
N ASP A 144 10.01 -6.27 9.05
CA ASP A 144 9.32 -7.57 9.08
C ASP A 144 10.32 -8.72 8.94
N GLY A 145 11.09 -8.97 10.00
CA GLY A 145 12.13 -9.99 10.06
C GLY A 145 13.50 -9.38 10.34
N LYS A 146 14.56 -10.03 9.85
CA LYS A 146 15.92 -9.48 9.83
C LYS A 146 16.29 -9.10 8.41
N GLY A 147 16.85 -7.91 8.24
CA GLY A 147 17.33 -7.38 6.98
C GLY A 147 18.54 -6.47 7.19
N PRO A 148 19.15 -5.99 6.10
CA PRO A 148 20.32 -5.10 6.15
C PRO A 148 19.97 -3.66 6.55
N LEU A 149 18.67 -3.34 6.63
CA LEU A 149 18.14 -2.03 6.98
C LEU A 149 16.99 -2.19 7.98
N GLN A 150 17.14 -1.60 9.16
CA GLN A 150 16.07 -1.42 10.12
C GLN A 150 15.35 -0.11 9.81
N ALA A 151 14.02 -0.13 9.76
CA ALA A 151 13.21 1.07 9.62
C ALA A 151 12.02 1.02 10.58
N GLU A 152 11.77 2.13 11.26
CA GLU A 152 10.64 2.32 12.14
C GLU A 152 10.05 3.70 11.90
N GLY A 153 8.73 3.82 11.85
CA GLY A 153 8.11 5.11 11.62
C GLY A 153 6.61 5.13 11.82
N THR A 154 6.08 6.34 11.89
CA THR A 154 4.66 6.62 11.99
C THR A 154 4.25 7.64 10.95
N GLY A 155 3.09 7.41 10.35
CA GLY A 155 2.42 8.32 9.43
C GLY A 155 1.04 8.68 9.95
N LEU A 156 0.59 9.90 9.67
CA LEU A 156 -0.77 10.35 9.90
C LEU A 156 -1.26 11.05 8.64
N LEU A 157 -2.37 10.57 8.09
CA LEU A 157 -3.13 11.27 7.06
C LEU A 157 -4.40 11.85 7.68
N LYS A 158 -4.48 13.17 7.77
CA LYS A 158 -5.62 13.86 8.36
C LYS A 158 -6.78 13.99 7.37
N THR A 159 -7.96 14.27 7.92
CA THR A 159 -9.20 14.50 7.16
C THR A 159 -9.12 15.71 6.23
N ASP A 160 -8.32 16.73 6.58
CA ASP A 160 -8.07 17.92 5.75
C ASP A 160 -7.07 17.69 4.61
N ARG A 161 -6.65 16.42 4.43
CA ARG A 161 -5.67 15.96 3.45
C ARG A 161 -4.23 16.36 3.73
N SER A 162 -3.95 16.95 4.88
CA SER A 162 -2.56 17.07 5.33
C SER A 162 -2.03 15.70 5.75
N TYR A 163 -0.76 15.45 5.46
CA TYR A 163 -0.08 14.25 5.91
C TYR A 163 1.21 14.61 6.63
N GLN A 164 1.58 13.76 7.58
CA GLN A 164 2.87 13.78 8.25
C GLN A 164 3.42 12.37 8.31
N PHE A 165 4.72 12.23 8.09
CA PHE A 165 5.46 11.01 8.32
C PHE A 165 6.71 11.33 9.13
N ASN A 166 6.98 10.54 10.15
CA ASN A 166 8.23 10.58 10.89
C ASN A 166 8.78 9.16 11.00
N GLY A 167 10.06 8.98 10.77
CA GLY A 167 10.70 7.68 10.90
C GLY A 167 12.18 7.78 11.19
N VAL A 168 12.76 6.64 11.52
CA VAL A 168 14.19 6.45 11.65
C VAL A 168 14.58 5.22 10.84
N VAL A 169 15.69 5.34 10.12
CA VAL A 169 16.25 4.25 9.33
C VAL A 169 17.70 4.04 9.73
N ARG A 170 18.10 2.79 9.94
CA ARG A 170 19.45 2.41 10.38
C ARG A 170 19.97 1.25 9.55
N VAL A 171 21.20 1.33 9.08
CA VAL A 171 21.89 0.17 8.48
C VAL A 171 22.30 -0.77 9.61
N THR A 172 21.89 -2.03 9.52
CA THR A 172 22.27 -3.08 10.47
C THR A 172 23.51 -3.84 10.01
N ASP A 173 23.72 -3.92 8.68
CA ASP A 173 24.88 -4.54 8.06
C ASP A 173 25.84 -3.48 7.50
N ASN A 174 26.84 -3.10 8.30
CA ASN A 174 27.82 -2.08 7.91
C ASN A 174 28.72 -2.49 6.73
N ALA A 175 28.71 -3.76 6.30
CA ALA A 175 29.39 -4.17 5.07
C ALA A 175 28.66 -3.68 3.80
N ARG A 176 27.40 -3.25 3.93
CA ARG A 176 26.57 -2.70 2.85
C ARG A 176 26.87 -1.23 2.60
N ASN A 177 28.01 -0.98 1.95
CA ASN A 177 28.44 0.37 1.56
C ASN A 177 27.38 1.11 0.72
N ASP A 178 26.61 0.39 -0.10
CA ASP A 178 25.50 0.93 -0.88
C ASP A 178 24.43 1.59 0.02
N LEU A 179 24.04 0.91 1.11
CA LEU A 179 23.05 1.43 2.06
C LEU A 179 23.61 2.56 2.92
N VAL A 180 24.87 2.43 3.37
CA VAL A 180 25.53 3.47 4.17
C VAL A 180 25.65 4.77 3.37
N GLN A 181 26.06 4.69 2.11
CA GLN A 181 26.15 5.85 1.23
C GLN A 181 24.77 6.41 0.91
N GLY A 182 23.80 5.55 0.58
CA GLY A 182 22.42 5.94 0.30
C GLY A 182 21.78 6.72 1.45
N LEU A 183 21.92 6.25 2.69
CA LEU A 183 21.39 6.95 3.87
C LEU A 183 22.05 8.31 4.08
N ARG A 184 23.35 8.46 3.81
CA ARG A 184 24.07 9.74 3.91
C ARG A 184 23.57 10.79 2.93
N PHE A 185 23.05 10.37 1.76
CA PHE A 185 22.38 11.29 0.83
C PHE A 185 21.04 11.80 1.35
N ILE A 186 20.35 11.01 2.19
CA ILE A 186 19.06 11.38 2.76
C ILE A 186 19.25 12.30 3.97
N GLY A 187 20.26 12.05 4.80
CA GLY A 187 20.56 12.88 5.97
C GLY A 187 21.77 12.39 6.77
N GLN A 188 22.12 13.14 7.82
CA GLN A 188 23.20 12.76 8.71
C GLN A 188 22.73 11.73 9.75
N PRO A 189 23.47 10.64 9.97
CA PRO A 189 23.19 9.71 11.06
C PRO A 189 23.33 10.38 12.43
N ASP A 190 22.48 10.00 13.38
CA ASP A 190 22.60 10.37 14.77
C ASP A 190 23.67 9.54 15.51
N GLY A 191 23.85 9.79 16.81
CA GLY A 191 24.82 9.07 17.64
C GLY A 191 24.56 7.55 17.75
N GLN A 192 23.41 7.05 17.29
CA GLN A 192 23.06 5.64 17.21
C GLN A 192 23.09 5.11 15.76
N GLY A 193 23.63 5.88 14.82
CA GLY A 193 23.72 5.50 13.40
C GLY A 193 22.38 5.55 12.65
N GLY A 194 21.33 6.14 13.24
CA GLY A 194 20.02 6.27 12.62
C GLY A 194 19.88 7.59 11.87
N VAL A 195 19.29 7.55 10.67
CA VAL A 195 18.89 8.75 9.92
C VAL A 195 17.41 9.01 10.15
N LYS A 196 17.09 10.21 10.64
CA LYS A 196 15.70 10.63 10.86
C LYS A 196 15.09 11.12 9.56
N LEU A 197 13.88 10.65 9.29
CA LEU A 197 13.03 11.07 8.18
C LEU A 197 11.86 11.87 8.73
N SER A 198 11.59 13.03 8.16
CA SER A 198 10.37 13.78 8.43
C SER A 198 9.85 14.39 7.15
N TYR A 199 8.61 14.05 6.81
CA TYR A 199 7.91 14.59 5.65
C TYR A 199 6.56 15.12 6.10
N THR A 200 6.21 16.31 5.63
CA THR A 200 4.88 16.88 5.78
C THR A 200 4.42 17.39 4.43
N GLY A 201 3.11 17.40 4.22
CA GLY A 201 2.56 17.90 2.97
C GLY A 201 1.04 17.85 2.97
N LYS A 202 0.48 18.05 1.78
CA LYS A 202 -0.95 18.01 1.54
C LYS A 202 -1.20 17.37 0.17
N TRP A 203 -2.20 16.49 0.11
CA TRP A 203 -2.57 15.77 -1.11
C TRP A 203 -3.84 16.33 -1.75
#